data_AF-A0A1Y1UF82-F1
#
_entry.id   AF-A0A1Y1UF82-F1
#
_cell.length_a   1.000
_cell.length_b   1.000
_cell.length_c   1.000
_cell.angle_alpha   90.00
_cell.angle_beta   90.00
_cell.angle_gamma   90.00
#
_symmetry.space_group_name_H-M   'P 1'
#
loop_
_entity.id
_entity.type
_entity.pdbx_description
1 polymer ?
#
loop_
_entity_poly.entity_id
_entity_poly.type
_entity_poly.pdbx_seq_one_letter_code
_entity_poly.pdbx_strand_id
1 'polypeptide(L)'
;MLRLFLVALLAAQSAVAITNFIGCATELLAGCIAQVGITDQPTCVDKCAASGYRYIYYQDSLDSPCYCSANYPTVNDFTPSSSPSCDTSHYTVERIVGTFTYQFCAHNVGGTSSFSGTVSTIEDCFSSCGPYTWASWINNGGTFCGCWADSAPSFTNDQTCTYPVYKHTAGSTDASGIYRKRDAAPKRMLAGSNGVSCPGNLLPCLVAPTSDPSWEDSYECLDTVSDLEACGGCPYGLHPAASPFIGSAVDFGQDCSAIPGVALGGVTCAASSCVVTACRAPYELDNGICV
;
A
#
# COMPACT_ATOMS: atom_id res chain seq x y z
N MET A 1 -52.76 9.22 -14.99
CA MET A 1 -51.81 8.34 -14.28
C MET A 1 -50.60 8.13 -15.17
N LEU A 2 -49.57 8.98 -15.02
CA LEU A 2 -48.35 8.96 -15.84
C LEU A 2 -47.20 8.57 -14.91
N ARG A 3 -46.67 7.34 -15.06
CA ARG A 3 -45.54 6.84 -14.26
C ARG A 3 -44.23 7.29 -14.91
N LEU A 4 -43.52 8.20 -14.24
CA LEU A 4 -42.12 8.54 -14.54
C LEU A 4 -41.22 7.36 -14.17
N PHE A 5 -40.46 6.85 -15.13
CA PHE A 5 -39.33 5.93 -14.89
C PHE A 5 -38.05 6.77 -14.72
N LEU A 6 -37.50 6.79 -13.49
CA LEU A 6 -36.15 7.28 -13.21
C LEU A 6 -35.17 6.15 -13.53
N VAL A 7 -34.42 6.29 -14.64
CA VAL A 7 -33.26 5.45 -14.92
C VAL A 7 -32.06 6.10 -14.24
N ALA A 8 -31.61 5.53 -13.13
CA ALA A 8 -30.37 5.93 -12.47
C ALA A 8 -29.19 5.45 -13.33
N LEU A 9 -28.56 6.38 -14.06
CA LEU A 9 -27.24 6.14 -14.67
C LEU A 9 -26.23 6.02 -13.53
N LEU A 10 -25.89 4.78 -13.14
CA LEU A 10 -24.65 4.50 -12.45
C LEU A 10 -23.52 4.66 -13.46
N ALA A 11 -22.95 5.86 -13.52
CA ALA A 11 -21.65 6.06 -14.16
C ALA A 11 -20.63 5.26 -13.33
N ALA A 12 -20.27 4.08 -13.83
CA ALA A 12 -19.08 3.38 -13.37
C ALA A 12 -17.90 4.32 -13.66
N GLN A 13 -17.43 5.03 -12.64
CA GLN A 13 -16.15 5.71 -12.72
C GLN A 13 -15.11 4.61 -12.83
N SER A 14 -14.61 4.38 -14.04
CA SER A 14 -13.38 3.62 -14.22
C SER A 14 -12.31 4.37 -13.43
N ALA A 15 -11.92 3.81 -12.29
CA ALA A 15 -10.76 4.28 -11.56
C ALA A 15 -9.58 4.13 -12.51
N VAL A 16 -9.12 5.24 -13.10
CA VAL A 16 -7.89 5.26 -13.86
C VAL A 16 -6.81 4.87 -12.87
N ALA A 17 -6.13 3.75 -13.13
CA ALA A 17 -4.98 3.36 -12.34
C ALA A 17 -3.95 4.48 -12.47
N ILE A 18 -3.73 5.22 -11.38
CA ILE A 18 -2.72 6.28 -11.33
C ILE A 18 -1.38 5.56 -11.20
N THR A 19 -0.59 5.57 -12.26
CA THR A 19 0.77 5.04 -12.19
C THR A 19 1.74 6.09 -11.72
N ASN A 20 2.74 5.61 -11.00
CA ASN A 20 3.78 6.40 -10.40
C ASN A 20 5.10 5.97 -10.98
N PHE A 21 5.61 6.73 -11.94
CA PHE A 21 6.96 6.54 -12.44
C PHE A 21 7.95 6.59 -11.26
N ILE A 22 8.70 5.50 -11.08
CA ILE A 22 9.72 5.38 -10.03
C ILE A 22 11.09 5.69 -10.60
N GLY A 23 11.41 5.13 -11.77
CA GLY A 23 12.72 5.27 -12.39
C GLY A 23 12.95 4.26 -13.50
N CYS A 24 14.21 4.14 -13.91
CA CYS A 24 14.67 3.25 -14.96
C CYS A 24 15.51 2.12 -14.38
N ALA A 25 15.15 0.87 -14.65
CA ALA A 25 15.93 -0.29 -14.24
C ALA A 25 16.67 -0.91 -15.43
N THR A 26 17.92 -1.32 -15.24
CA THR A 26 18.68 -2.08 -16.26
C THR A 26 18.32 -3.56 -16.27
N GLU A 27 17.84 -4.09 -15.15
CA GLU A 27 17.53 -5.50 -14.95
C GLU A 27 16.17 -5.66 -14.29
N LEU A 28 15.55 -6.82 -14.47
CA LEU A 28 14.33 -7.20 -13.76
C LEU A 28 14.66 -7.59 -12.32
N LEU A 29 13.81 -7.18 -11.38
CA LEU A 29 13.91 -7.66 -10.02
C LEU A 29 13.62 -9.18 -9.94
N ALA A 30 14.28 -9.86 -9.00
CA ALA A 30 14.01 -11.26 -8.75
C ALA A 30 12.53 -11.50 -8.43
N GLY A 31 11.90 -12.44 -9.13
CA GLY A 31 10.48 -12.78 -8.97
C GLY A 31 9.52 -11.98 -9.86
N CYS A 32 10.01 -11.14 -10.78
CA CYS A 32 9.18 -10.56 -11.84
C CYS A 32 8.54 -11.66 -12.71
N ILE A 33 7.26 -11.48 -13.06
CA ILE A 33 6.50 -12.42 -13.88
C ILE A 33 6.09 -11.75 -15.19
N ALA A 34 6.58 -12.29 -16.31
CA ALA A 34 6.27 -11.81 -17.65
C ALA A 34 4.77 -11.96 -17.97
N GLN A 35 4.18 -10.94 -18.57
CA GLN A 35 2.82 -10.98 -19.09
C GLN A 35 2.87 -11.19 -20.60
N VAL A 36 2.42 -12.36 -21.04
CA VAL A 36 2.44 -12.76 -22.44
C VAL A 36 1.33 -12.04 -23.22
N GLY A 37 1.66 -11.54 -24.41
CA GLY A 37 0.70 -10.94 -25.34
C GLY A 37 0.28 -9.51 -24.99
N ILE A 38 0.94 -8.88 -24.01
CA ILE A 38 0.73 -7.47 -23.68
C ILE A 38 1.82 -6.64 -24.37
N THR A 39 1.42 -5.71 -25.24
CA THR A 39 2.35 -4.94 -26.08
C THR A 39 2.32 -3.44 -25.83
N ASP A 40 1.50 -2.97 -24.89
CA ASP A 40 1.41 -1.56 -24.52
C ASP A 40 1.42 -1.39 -23.00
N GLN A 41 1.98 -0.27 -22.57
CA GLN A 41 2.18 0.01 -21.16
C GLN A 41 0.86 0.17 -20.38
N PRO A 42 -0.17 0.90 -20.85
CA PRO A 42 -1.44 0.99 -20.12
C PRO A 42 -2.10 -0.36 -19.86
N THR A 43 -2.13 -1.25 -20.85
CA THR A 43 -2.67 -2.61 -20.67
C THR A 43 -1.82 -3.43 -19.70
N CYS A 44 -0.49 -3.22 -19.68
CA CYS A 44 0.41 -3.83 -18.69
C CYS A 44 0.03 -3.41 -17.26
N VAL A 45 -0.18 -2.12 -17.04
CA VAL A 45 -0.61 -1.56 -15.76
C VAL A 45 -1.90 -2.23 -15.29
N ASP A 46 -2.94 -2.21 -16.14
CA ASP A 46 -4.25 -2.76 -15.80
C ASP A 46 -4.17 -4.26 -15.49
N LYS A 47 -3.39 -5.00 -16.28
CA LYS A 47 -3.22 -6.45 -16.09
C LYS A 47 -2.49 -6.79 -14.79
N CYS A 48 -1.40 -6.06 -14.50
CA CYS A 48 -0.64 -6.26 -13.27
C CYS A 48 -1.45 -5.84 -12.04
N ALA A 49 -2.18 -4.72 -12.11
CA ALA A 49 -3.08 -4.26 -11.05
C ALA A 49 -4.19 -5.27 -10.75
N ALA A 50 -4.87 -5.77 -11.80
CA ALA A 50 -5.93 -6.76 -11.67
C ALA A 50 -5.43 -8.09 -11.06
N SER A 51 -4.14 -8.39 -11.24
CA SER A 51 -3.49 -9.57 -10.68
C SER A 51 -2.89 -9.32 -9.29
N GLY A 52 -3.11 -8.14 -8.71
CA GLY A 52 -2.65 -7.77 -7.37
C GLY A 52 -1.17 -7.39 -7.25
N TYR A 53 -0.46 -7.21 -8.36
CA TYR A 53 0.93 -6.73 -8.33
C TYR A 53 1.00 -5.24 -8.02
N ARG A 54 2.18 -4.80 -7.55
CA ARG A 54 2.42 -3.41 -7.14
C ARG A 54 3.20 -2.61 -8.16
N TYR A 55 4.04 -3.29 -8.90
CA TYR A 55 4.92 -2.66 -9.87
C TYR A 55 4.77 -3.31 -11.24
N ILE A 56 4.96 -2.48 -12.24
CA ILE A 56 5.29 -2.94 -13.58
C ILE A 56 6.74 -2.61 -13.90
N TYR A 57 7.34 -3.46 -14.73
CA TYR A 57 8.56 -3.19 -15.47
C TYR A 57 8.19 -3.28 -16.94
N TYR A 58 8.22 -2.15 -17.63
CA TYR A 58 7.83 -2.06 -19.03
C TYR A 58 9.00 -1.65 -19.92
N GLN A 59 9.28 -2.40 -20.98
CA GLN A 59 10.32 -2.07 -21.96
C GLN A 59 9.82 -2.32 -23.39
N ASP A 60 9.55 -1.24 -24.12
CA ASP A 60 8.87 -1.25 -25.42
C ASP A 60 9.61 -2.01 -26.54
N SER A 61 10.91 -2.22 -26.40
CA SER A 61 11.77 -2.86 -27.40
C SER A 61 11.77 -4.39 -27.36
N LEU A 62 11.10 -5.01 -26.38
CA LEU A 62 11.09 -6.46 -26.18
C LEU A 62 9.83 -7.13 -26.77
N ASP A 63 9.97 -8.40 -27.17
CA ASP A 63 8.84 -9.23 -27.63
C ASP A 63 7.79 -9.50 -26.52
N SER A 64 8.23 -9.46 -25.26
CA SER A 64 7.36 -9.44 -24.08
C SER A 64 7.76 -8.23 -23.24
N PRO A 65 7.15 -7.05 -23.49
CA PRO A 65 7.57 -5.80 -22.89
C PRO A 65 7.08 -5.63 -21.45
N CYS A 66 6.13 -6.45 -20.98
CA CYS A 66 5.43 -6.27 -19.71
C CYS A 66 5.81 -7.32 -18.66
N TYR A 67 6.26 -6.87 -17.48
CA TYR A 67 6.51 -7.74 -16.33
C TYR A 67 5.86 -7.13 -15.08
N CYS A 68 5.25 -7.99 -14.25
CA CYS A 68 4.67 -7.57 -12.98
C CYS A 68 5.55 -8.02 -11.80
N SER A 69 5.61 -7.21 -10.74
CA SER A 69 6.29 -7.58 -9.49
C SER A 69 5.47 -7.24 -8.26
N ALA A 70 5.50 -8.14 -7.28
CA ALA A 70 4.98 -7.92 -5.93
C ALA A 70 6.09 -7.49 -4.95
N ASN A 71 7.35 -7.62 -5.36
CA ASN A 71 8.50 -7.28 -4.54
C ASN A 71 8.79 -5.78 -4.65
N TYR A 72 9.19 -5.19 -3.52
CA TYR A 72 9.59 -3.79 -3.47
C TYR A 72 11.01 -3.63 -4.03
N PRO A 73 11.21 -2.79 -5.04
CA PRO A 73 12.54 -2.49 -5.52
C PRO A 73 13.26 -1.61 -4.50
N THR A 74 14.55 -1.84 -4.35
CA THR A 74 15.46 -1.02 -3.56
C THR A 74 15.95 0.17 -4.37
N VAL A 75 16.44 1.23 -3.72
CA VAL A 75 16.98 2.41 -4.41
C VAL A 75 18.20 2.16 -5.31
N ASN A 76 18.79 0.98 -5.24
CA ASN A 76 19.89 0.58 -6.13
C ASN A 76 19.38 -0.08 -7.42
N ASP A 77 18.11 -0.45 -7.49
CA ASP A 77 17.55 -1.21 -8.62
C ASP A 77 17.11 -0.31 -9.78
N PHE A 78 17.12 1.01 -9.59
CA PHE A 78 16.72 1.97 -10.62
C PHE A 78 17.53 3.27 -10.55
N THR A 79 17.60 3.94 -11.68
CA THR A 79 18.14 5.30 -11.84
C THR A 79 16.97 6.28 -12.03
N PRO A 80 16.96 7.41 -11.31
CA PRO A 80 16.00 8.48 -11.56
C PRO A 80 16.12 9.01 -13.00
N SER A 81 15.00 9.30 -13.65
CA SER A 81 14.94 9.92 -14.99
C SER A 81 14.18 11.25 -14.94
N SER A 82 14.62 12.21 -15.76
CA SER A 82 13.93 13.50 -15.93
C SER A 82 12.64 13.37 -16.73
N SER A 83 12.46 12.27 -17.46
CA SER A 83 11.25 11.91 -18.17
C SER A 83 10.51 10.80 -17.43
N PRO A 84 9.16 10.76 -17.44
CA PRO A 84 8.38 9.61 -16.96
C PRO A 84 8.49 8.39 -17.90
N SER A 85 9.62 8.25 -18.57
CA SER A 85 9.94 7.17 -19.49
C SER A 85 11.44 6.95 -19.50
N CYS A 86 11.81 5.72 -19.81
CA CYS A 86 13.20 5.29 -19.96
C CYS A 86 13.56 5.15 -21.44
N ASP A 87 14.86 5.11 -21.73
CA ASP A 87 15.29 4.75 -23.08
C ASP A 87 14.95 3.30 -23.41
N THR A 88 15.11 2.91 -24.68
CA THR A 88 14.74 1.57 -25.16
C THR A 88 15.58 0.44 -24.60
N SER A 89 16.67 0.72 -23.87
CA SER A 89 17.53 -0.28 -23.23
C SER A 89 17.22 -0.51 -21.75
N HIS A 90 16.30 0.26 -21.17
CA HIS A 90 15.92 0.16 -19.77
C HIS A 90 14.42 -0.14 -19.61
N TYR A 91 14.07 -0.75 -18.47
CA TYR A 91 12.69 -0.90 -18.05
C TYR A 91 12.21 0.39 -17.38
N THR A 92 11.08 0.92 -17.84
CA THR A 92 10.27 1.89 -17.11
C THR A 92 9.64 1.17 -15.92
N VAL A 93 10.02 1.57 -14.71
CA VAL A 93 9.46 1.03 -13.47
C VAL A 93 8.38 1.96 -12.98
N GLU A 94 7.16 1.44 -12.86
CA GLU A 94 6.04 2.20 -12.31
C GLU A 94 5.41 1.45 -11.15
N ARG A 95 5.04 2.22 -10.13
CA ARG A 95 4.20 1.77 -9.03
C ARG A 95 2.73 1.99 -9.41
N ILE A 96 1.93 0.95 -9.29
CA ILE A 96 0.53 0.91 -9.75
C ILE A 96 -0.47 1.18 -8.60
N VAL A 97 0.02 1.21 -7.36
CA VAL A 97 -0.79 1.38 -6.15
C VAL A 97 -0.52 2.74 -5.50
N GLY A 98 -1.48 3.27 -4.74
CA GLY A 98 -1.36 4.49 -3.92
C GLY A 98 -1.63 5.81 -4.65
N THR A 99 -1.63 6.90 -3.87
CA THR A 99 -2.14 8.22 -4.29
C THR A 99 -1.09 9.21 -4.74
N PHE A 100 0.19 8.89 -4.52
CA PHE A 100 1.27 9.70 -5.08
C PHE A 100 1.13 9.75 -6.59
N THR A 101 1.63 10.83 -7.17
CA THR A 101 1.73 11.09 -8.60
C THR A 101 3.10 11.69 -8.86
N TYR A 102 3.87 11.12 -9.77
CA TYR A 102 5.12 11.71 -10.22
C TYR A 102 4.83 13.09 -10.82
N GLN A 103 5.59 14.11 -10.41
CA GLN A 103 5.43 15.47 -10.90
C GLN A 103 6.58 15.86 -11.82
N PHE A 104 7.80 15.76 -11.30
CA PHE A 104 9.02 16.13 -12.00
C PHE A 104 10.23 15.54 -11.27
N CYS A 105 11.40 15.65 -11.89
CA CYS A 105 12.65 15.38 -11.24
C CYS A 105 13.49 16.65 -11.08
N ALA A 106 14.14 16.79 -9.94
CA ALA A 106 15.01 17.91 -9.62
C ALA A 106 16.46 17.44 -9.40
N HIS A 107 17.41 18.35 -9.60
CA HIS A 107 18.81 18.11 -9.24
C HIS A 107 19.07 18.32 -7.74
N ASN A 108 18.38 19.29 -7.13
CA ASN A 108 18.38 19.51 -5.69
C ASN A 108 16.94 19.76 -5.23
N VAL A 109 16.60 19.26 -4.05
CA VAL A 109 15.40 19.66 -3.30
C VAL A 109 15.83 20.31 -1.99
N GLY A 110 15.11 21.35 -1.61
CA GLY A 110 15.34 22.11 -0.39
C GLY A 110 14.04 22.60 0.23
N GLY A 111 14.17 23.51 1.19
CA GLY A 111 13.07 23.94 2.04
C GLY A 111 12.96 23.11 3.31
N THR A 112 12.17 23.59 4.26
CA THR A 112 11.98 22.90 5.55
C THR A 112 11.12 21.66 5.34
N SER A 113 11.74 20.49 5.36
CA SER A 113 11.02 19.21 5.33
C SER A 113 10.28 19.01 6.65
N SER A 114 9.04 18.54 6.56
CA SER A 114 8.23 18.19 7.73
C SER A 114 8.64 16.83 8.30
N PHE A 115 9.18 15.96 7.44
CA PHE A 115 9.85 14.72 7.79
C PHE A 115 11.08 14.54 6.91
N SER A 116 12.18 14.06 7.48
CA SER A 116 13.29 13.52 6.71
C SER A 116 14.01 12.41 7.46
N GLY A 117 14.44 11.38 6.75
CA GLY A 117 15.07 10.22 7.36
C GLY A 117 15.48 9.16 6.37
N THR A 118 16.28 8.19 6.83
CA THR A 118 16.63 7.01 6.02
C THR A 118 15.56 5.95 6.24
N VAL A 119 15.09 5.36 5.14
CA VAL A 119 14.14 4.25 5.11
C VAL A 119 14.73 3.07 4.32
N SER A 120 14.12 1.90 4.42
CA SER A 120 14.64 0.70 3.74
C SER A 120 14.21 0.64 2.28
N THR A 121 12.99 1.05 1.97
CA THR A 121 12.42 0.98 0.62
C THR A 121 11.72 2.29 0.22
N ILE A 122 11.42 2.45 -1.07
CA ILE A 122 10.60 3.58 -1.54
C ILE A 122 9.18 3.53 -0.96
N GLU A 123 8.61 2.34 -0.77
CA GLU A 123 7.28 2.23 -0.15
C GLU A 123 7.28 2.74 1.28
N ASP A 124 8.34 2.47 2.06
CA ASP A 124 8.47 3.03 3.40
C ASP A 124 8.52 4.56 3.35
N CYS A 125 9.12 5.14 2.31
CA CYS A 125 9.12 6.58 2.08
C CYS A 125 7.70 7.09 1.80
N PHE A 126 6.98 6.48 0.84
CA PHE A 126 5.60 6.89 0.55
C PHE A 126 4.66 6.69 1.74
N SER A 127 4.85 5.62 2.52
CA SER A 127 4.07 5.38 3.72
C SER A 127 4.34 6.43 4.80
N SER A 128 5.61 6.76 5.02
CA SER A 128 6.02 7.84 5.94
C SER A 128 5.54 9.21 5.47
N CYS A 129 5.49 9.44 4.15
CA CYS A 129 5.03 10.69 3.57
C CYS A 129 3.51 10.80 3.45
N GLY A 130 2.74 9.76 3.79
CA GLY A 130 1.28 9.75 3.71
C GLY A 130 0.52 10.92 4.33
N PRO A 131 0.98 11.50 5.46
CA PRO A 131 0.36 12.68 6.03
C PRO A 131 0.66 13.99 5.27
N TYR A 132 1.53 14.00 4.26
CA TYR A 132 2.14 15.20 3.68
C TYR A 132 1.94 15.27 2.16
N THR A 133 1.61 16.44 1.61
CA THR A 133 1.29 16.59 0.17
C THR A 133 2.42 16.18 -0.77
N TRP A 134 3.68 16.32 -0.35
CA TRP A 134 4.84 16.07 -1.20
C TRP A 134 5.79 15.04 -0.62
N ALA A 135 6.37 14.22 -1.50
CA ALA A 135 7.40 13.24 -1.16
C ALA A 135 8.54 13.29 -2.18
N SER A 136 9.75 13.00 -1.73
CA SER A 136 10.91 12.76 -2.58
C SER A 136 11.84 11.76 -1.89
N TRP A 137 12.64 11.06 -2.68
CA TRP A 137 13.64 10.14 -2.16
C TRP A 137 14.94 10.26 -2.98
N ILE A 138 16.07 9.90 -2.37
CA ILE A 138 17.35 9.74 -3.05
C ILE A 138 18.09 8.52 -2.54
N ASN A 139 19.06 8.07 -3.35
CA ASN A 139 20.04 7.10 -2.93
C ASN A 139 21.30 7.82 -2.41
N ASN A 140 21.56 7.75 -1.10
CA ASN A 140 22.76 8.31 -0.46
C ASN A 140 23.41 7.26 0.47
N GLY A 141 23.71 6.08 -0.08
CA GLY A 141 24.13 4.91 0.73
C GLY A 141 22.95 4.24 1.46
N GLY A 142 21.73 4.51 0.99
CA GLY A 142 20.45 4.11 1.56
C GLY A 142 19.32 4.99 0.98
N THR A 143 18.06 4.63 1.22
CA THR A 143 16.91 5.42 0.75
C THR A 143 16.68 6.59 1.70
N PHE A 144 17.15 7.78 1.37
CA PHE A 144 16.81 8.98 2.14
C PHE A 144 15.50 9.55 1.63
N CYS A 145 14.53 9.73 2.52
CA CYS A 145 13.18 10.21 2.23
C CYS A 145 12.98 11.61 2.79
N GLY A 146 12.28 12.47 2.04
CA GLY A 146 11.84 13.79 2.49
C GLY A 146 10.36 13.99 2.20
N CYS A 147 9.63 14.58 3.16
CA CYS A 147 8.21 14.90 3.01
C CYS A 147 7.94 16.38 3.35
N TRP A 148 6.99 17.00 2.64
CA TRP A 148 6.59 18.40 2.87
C TRP A 148 5.07 18.54 2.93
N ALA A 149 4.58 19.23 3.95
CA ALA A 149 3.15 19.36 4.24
C ALA A 149 2.36 20.02 3.10
N ASP A 150 2.54 21.33 2.87
CA ASP A 150 1.63 22.10 1.98
C ASP A 150 2.36 22.78 0.82
N SER A 151 3.54 23.34 1.07
CA SER A 151 4.35 23.96 0.02
C SER A 151 5.18 22.91 -0.71
N ALA A 152 5.23 23.02 -2.04
CA ALA A 152 6.20 22.25 -2.82
C ALA A 152 7.62 22.50 -2.29
N PRO A 153 8.51 21.49 -2.32
CA PRO A 153 9.92 21.71 -2.01
C PRO A 153 10.50 22.78 -2.94
N SER A 154 11.51 23.52 -2.49
CA SER A 154 12.27 24.37 -3.40
C SER A 154 13.17 23.47 -4.26
N PHE A 155 13.30 23.73 -5.55
CA PHE A 155 14.08 22.87 -6.45
C PHE A 155 14.92 23.65 -7.46
N THR A 156 15.97 23.00 -7.95
CA THR A 156 16.75 23.47 -9.11
C THR A 156 16.65 22.47 -10.25
N ASN A 157 16.25 22.96 -11.42
CA ASN A 157 16.12 22.18 -12.64
C ASN A 157 17.44 22.22 -13.44
N ASP A 158 18.50 21.70 -12.84
CA ASP A 158 19.67 21.27 -13.62
C ASP A 158 19.28 19.95 -14.29
N GLN A 159 19.73 19.71 -15.52
CA GLN A 159 19.31 18.59 -16.38
C GLN A 159 19.50 17.20 -15.75
N THR A 160 20.31 17.11 -14.68
CA THR A 160 20.55 15.86 -13.96
C THR A 160 19.40 15.54 -13.00
N CYS A 161 18.70 14.43 -13.25
CA CYS A 161 17.69 13.94 -12.35
C CYS A 161 18.32 13.24 -11.13
N THR A 162 18.13 13.83 -9.94
CA THR A 162 18.64 13.26 -8.68
C THR A 162 17.52 12.99 -7.69
N TYR A 163 16.52 13.87 -7.63
CA TYR A 163 15.40 13.83 -6.70
C TYR A 163 14.09 13.73 -7.49
N PRO A 164 13.51 12.53 -7.66
CA PRO A 164 12.14 12.42 -8.14
C PRO A 164 11.19 13.01 -7.10
N VAL A 165 10.26 13.85 -7.55
CA VAL A 165 9.30 14.56 -6.71
C VAL A 165 7.89 14.08 -7.02
N TYR A 166 7.18 13.72 -5.96
CA TYR A 166 5.82 13.21 -6.01
C TYR A 166 4.88 14.11 -5.25
N LYS A 167 3.63 14.14 -5.69
CA LYS A 167 2.53 14.84 -5.02
C LYS A 167 1.36 13.90 -4.77
N HIS A 168 0.67 14.07 -3.66
CA HIS A 168 -0.62 13.45 -3.40
C HIS A 168 -1.53 14.36 -2.58
N THR A 169 -2.78 13.96 -2.37
CA THR A 169 -3.67 14.66 -1.44
C THR A 169 -3.33 14.25 -0.01
N ALA A 170 -2.82 15.17 0.81
CA ALA A 170 -2.51 14.90 2.21
C ALA A 170 -3.71 14.31 2.96
N GLY A 171 -3.48 13.28 3.78
CA GLY A 171 -4.54 12.62 4.53
C GLY A 171 -5.47 11.73 3.70
N SER A 172 -5.23 11.54 2.40
CA SER A 172 -5.83 10.44 1.65
C SER A 172 -5.40 9.12 2.30
N THR A 173 -6.35 8.31 2.77
CA THR A 173 -6.20 7.07 3.56
C THR A 173 -5.41 5.93 2.89
N ASP A 174 -4.73 6.21 1.79
CA ASP A 174 -4.00 5.25 0.96
C ASP A 174 -2.52 5.07 1.35
N ALA A 175 -2.05 5.70 2.42
CA ALA A 175 -0.62 5.65 2.75
C ALA A 175 -0.18 4.51 3.69
N SER A 176 -1.07 3.79 4.37
CA SER A 176 -0.59 2.76 5.33
C SER A 176 -1.53 1.61 5.68
N GLY A 177 -2.86 1.77 5.62
CA GLY A 177 -3.80 0.77 6.16
C GLY A 177 -4.37 -0.22 5.14
N ILE A 178 -4.89 0.27 4.01
CA ILE A 178 -5.66 -0.57 3.06
C ILE A 178 -4.75 -1.51 2.25
N TYR A 179 -3.51 -1.13 2.00
CA TYR A 179 -2.63 -1.88 1.12
C TYR A 179 -1.85 -3.01 1.82
N ARG A 180 -1.63 -2.95 3.13
CA ARG A 180 -1.12 -4.11 3.88
C ARG A 180 -2.09 -5.29 3.77
N LYS A 181 -3.41 -5.02 3.73
CA LYS A 181 -4.48 -6.00 3.55
C LYS A 181 -4.44 -6.72 2.19
N ARG A 182 -3.95 -6.06 1.14
CA ARG A 182 -3.77 -6.65 -0.20
C ARG A 182 -2.43 -7.36 -0.41
N ASP A 183 -1.38 -7.04 0.35
CA ASP A 183 -0.07 -7.70 0.24
C ASP A 183 -0.07 -9.18 0.61
N ALA A 184 -1.04 -9.60 1.42
CA ALA A 184 -1.23 -11.00 1.74
C ALA A 184 -1.80 -11.79 0.55
N ALA A 185 -2.50 -11.16 -0.41
CA ALA A 185 -3.25 -11.89 -1.44
C ALA A 185 -2.39 -12.45 -2.60
N PRO A 186 -1.43 -11.72 -3.22
CA PRO A 186 -0.62 -12.25 -4.33
C PRO A 186 0.37 -13.34 -3.90
N LYS A 187 0.88 -13.28 -2.65
CA LYS A 187 1.74 -14.34 -2.11
C LYS A 187 1.01 -15.69 -1.97
N ARG A 188 -0.33 -15.73 -2.06
CA ARG A 188 -1.14 -16.95 -1.92
C ARG A 188 -1.27 -17.75 -3.21
N MET A 189 -1.06 -17.15 -4.38
CA MET A 189 -1.13 -17.92 -5.65
C MET A 189 0.16 -18.68 -5.98
N LEU A 190 1.28 -18.35 -5.32
CA LEU A 190 2.58 -18.98 -5.55
C LEU A 190 2.91 -20.12 -4.57
N ALA A 191 2.15 -20.27 -3.48
CA ALA A 191 2.31 -21.35 -2.51
C ALA A 191 1.30 -22.48 -2.78
N GLY A 192 1.61 -23.33 -3.77
CA GLY A 192 0.80 -24.48 -4.17
C GLY A 192 0.72 -25.63 -3.15
N SER A 193 0.32 -25.37 -1.92
CA SER A 193 0.02 -26.40 -0.92
C SER A 193 -1.36 -26.14 -0.33
N ASN A 194 -2.19 -27.18 -0.20
CA ASN A 194 -3.56 -27.20 0.36
C ASN A 194 -3.66 -26.81 1.85
N GLY A 195 -2.89 -25.82 2.31
CA GLY A 195 -2.82 -25.40 3.70
C GLY A 195 -2.85 -23.88 3.79
N VAL A 196 -3.61 -23.38 4.77
CA VAL A 196 -3.58 -21.97 5.15
C VAL A 196 -2.26 -21.67 5.84
N SER A 197 -1.47 -20.78 5.26
CA SER A 197 -0.16 -20.41 5.75
C SER A 197 -0.03 -18.89 5.81
N CYS A 198 0.30 -18.38 7.01
CA CYS A 198 0.60 -16.98 7.24
C CYS A 198 2.09 -16.82 7.54
N PRO A 199 2.74 -15.77 7.01
CA PRO A 199 4.16 -15.55 7.26
C PRO A 199 4.40 -15.13 8.71
N GLY A 200 5.47 -15.64 9.32
CA GLY A 200 5.89 -15.25 10.67
C GLY A 200 4.89 -15.63 11.75
N ASN A 201 4.56 -14.65 12.62
CA ASN A 201 3.65 -14.82 13.76
C ASN A 201 2.21 -14.35 13.45
N LEU A 202 1.86 -14.15 12.19
CA LEU A 202 0.52 -13.70 11.81
C LEU A 202 -0.51 -14.84 11.92
N LEU A 203 -1.73 -14.51 12.31
CA LEU A 203 -2.83 -15.45 12.42
C LEU A 203 -3.74 -15.39 11.19
N PRO A 204 -4.13 -16.53 10.61
CA PRO A 204 -5.12 -16.59 9.54
C PRO A 204 -6.53 -16.38 10.11
N CYS A 205 -7.00 -15.15 10.06
CA CYS A 205 -8.31 -14.74 10.52
C CYS A 205 -9.33 -14.79 9.38
N LEU A 206 -10.53 -15.27 9.63
CA LEU A 206 -11.62 -15.21 8.66
C LEU A 206 -11.93 -13.75 8.31
N VAL A 207 -12.27 -13.50 7.06
CA VAL A 207 -12.78 -12.19 6.63
C VAL A 207 -14.27 -12.08 6.95
N ALA A 208 -14.78 -10.85 7.00
CA ALA A 208 -16.19 -10.59 7.28
C ALA A 208 -17.10 -11.42 6.34
N PRO A 209 -18.23 -11.97 6.84
CA PRO A 209 -19.18 -12.65 5.99
C PRO A 209 -19.66 -11.71 4.88
N THR A 210 -19.61 -12.18 3.64
CA THR A 210 -20.13 -11.43 2.49
C THR A 210 -21.26 -12.23 1.83
N SER A 211 -21.97 -11.61 0.89
CA SER A 211 -22.97 -12.33 0.08
C SER A 211 -22.36 -13.34 -0.89
N ASP A 212 -21.03 -13.36 -1.03
CA ASP A 212 -20.33 -14.33 -1.88
C ASP A 212 -20.13 -15.64 -1.12
N PRO A 213 -20.68 -16.77 -1.57
CA PRO A 213 -20.58 -18.06 -0.88
C PRO A 213 -19.14 -18.59 -0.70
N SER A 214 -18.14 -18.02 -1.37
CA SER A 214 -16.71 -18.35 -1.17
C SER A 214 -16.08 -17.70 0.07
N TRP A 215 -16.85 -16.95 0.85
CA TRP A 215 -16.36 -16.26 2.04
C TRP A 215 -15.84 -17.22 3.13
N GLU A 216 -16.37 -18.45 3.21
CA GLU A 216 -16.02 -19.44 4.24
C GLU A 216 -14.57 -19.91 4.16
N ASP A 217 -13.96 -19.85 2.97
CA ASP A 217 -12.55 -20.21 2.72
C ASP A 217 -11.62 -18.99 2.66
N SER A 218 -12.18 -17.80 2.85
CA SER A 218 -11.44 -16.55 2.74
C SER A 218 -10.86 -16.14 4.10
N TYR A 219 -9.55 -15.92 4.15
CA TYR A 219 -8.84 -15.48 5.36
C TYR A 219 -7.90 -14.31 5.09
N GLU A 220 -7.51 -13.60 6.14
CA GLU A 220 -6.48 -12.58 6.17
C GLU A 220 -5.43 -12.96 7.24
N CYS A 221 -4.16 -12.68 6.97
CA CYS A 221 -3.10 -12.92 7.96
C CYS A 221 -2.93 -11.65 8.79
N LEU A 222 -3.39 -11.68 10.05
CA LEU A 222 -3.42 -10.50 10.92
C LEU A 222 -2.44 -10.64 12.10
N ASP A 223 -1.82 -9.54 12.48
CA ASP A 223 -1.02 -9.48 13.71
C ASP A 223 -1.92 -9.08 14.88
N THR A 224 -2.53 -10.07 15.53
CA THR A 224 -3.48 -9.84 16.62
C THR A 224 -2.86 -9.23 17.90
N VAL A 225 -1.54 -9.01 17.92
CA VAL A 225 -0.82 -8.38 19.03
C VAL A 225 -0.75 -6.87 18.89
N SER A 226 -0.73 -6.36 17.65
CA SER A 226 -0.50 -4.94 17.34
C SER A 226 -1.51 -4.33 16.37
N ASP A 227 -2.33 -5.14 15.70
CA ASP A 227 -3.36 -4.66 14.80
C ASP A 227 -4.55 -4.08 15.58
N LEU A 228 -4.92 -2.85 15.24
CA LEU A 228 -6.04 -2.13 15.85
C LEU A 228 -7.39 -2.79 15.56
N GLU A 229 -7.58 -3.39 14.38
CA GLU A 229 -8.86 -3.94 13.94
C GLU A 229 -9.05 -5.40 14.38
N ALA A 230 -7.97 -6.05 14.83
CA ALA A 230 -7.93 -7.46 15.22
C ALA A 230 -7.19 -7.66 16.55
N CYS A 231 -7.34 -6.71 17.47
CA CYS A 231 -6.59 -6.73 18.71
C CYS A 231 -7.10 -7.86 19.61
N GLY A 232 -6.19 -8.70 20.07
CA GLY A 232 -6.52 -9.82 20.96
C GLY A 232 -7.01 -11.08 20.25
N GLY A 233 -7.26 -11.04 18.94
CA GLY A 233 -7.67 -12.23 18.19
C GLY A 233 -8.25 -11.94 16.81
N CYS A 234 -8.86 -12.95 16.20
CA CYS A 234 -9.47 -12.79 14.89
C CYS A 234 -10.92 -12.24 15.02
N PRO A 235 -11.29 -11.14 14.34
CA PRO A 235 -12.61 -10.53 14.49
C PRO A 235 -13.77 -11.47 14.13
N TYR A 236 -13.57 -12.31 13.11
CA TYR A 236 -14.56 -13.28 12.61
C TYR A 236 -14.17 -14.72 12.90
N GLY A 237 -13.22 -14.93 13.81
CA GLY A 237 -12.69 -16.25 14.15
C GLY A 237 -11.48 -16.66 13.31
N LEU A 238 -10.77 -17.68 13.80
CA LEU A 238 -9.60 -18.26 13.12
C LEU A 238 -10.06 -19.14 11.96
N HIS A 239 -9.32 -19.13 10.86
CA HIS A 239 -9.60 -20.02 9.73
C HIS A 239 -9.54 -21.50 10.17
N PRO A 240 -10.53 -22.35 9.83
CA PRO A 240 -10.61 -23.74 10.32
C PRO A 240 -9.35 -24.57 10.09
N ALA A 241 -8.70 -24.39 8.93
CA ALA A 241 -7.47 -25.09 8.59
C ALA A 241 -6.26 -24.74 9.48
N ALA A 242 -6.33 -23.66 10.27
CA ALA A 242 -5.29 -23.24 11.22
C ALA A 242 -5.56 -23.70 12.66
N SER A 243 -6.78 -24.15 12.94
CA SER A 243 -7.20 -24.65 14.25
C SER A 243 -6.38 -25.81 14.84
N PRO A 244 -5.76 -26.75 14.08
CA PRO A 244 -5.01 -27.83 14.71
C PRO A 244 -3.69 -27.40 15.39
N PHE A 245 -3.22 -26.16 15.17
CA PHE A 245 -1.94 -25.67 15.71
C PHE A 245 -2.07 -24.69 16.88
N ILE A 246 -3.27 -24.15 17.13
CA ILE A 246 -3.52 -23.13 18.15
C ILE A 246 -4.60 -23.67 19.08
N GLY A 247 -4.29 -23.81 20.37
CA GLY A 247 -5.21 -24.35 21.38
C GLY A 247 -6.59 -23.70 21.31
N SER A 248 -7.64 -24.48 21.60
CA SER A 248 -9.06 -24.26 21.29
C SER A 248 -9.77 -23.06 21.96
N ALA A 249 -9.07 -22.00 22.32
CA ALA A 249 -9.64 -20.75 22.81
C ALA A 249 -8.86 -19.57 22.22
N VAL A 250 -9.11 -19.26 20.95
CA VAL A 250 -8.72 -17.97 20.39
C VAL A 250 -9.86 -17.03 20.73
N ASP A 251 -9.60 -16.03 21.58
CA ASP A 251 -10.58 -14.98 21.87
C ASP A 251 -10.93 -14.23 20.57
N PHE A 252 -12.16 -13.74 20.48
CA PHE A 252 -12.54 -12.89 19.34
C PHE A 252 -11.78 -11.58 19.42
N GLY A 253 -11.16 -11.21 18.30
CA GLY A 253 -10.49 -9.92 18.18
C GLY A 253 -11.47 -8.77 18.31
N GLN A 254 -11.02 -7.68 18.91
CA GLN A 254 -11.77 -6.45 18.99
C GLN A 254 -11.14 -5.37 18.10
N ASP A 255 -12.01 -4.63 17.41
CA ASP A 255 -11.62 -3.39 16.73
C ASP A 255 -11.52 -2.25 17.76
N CYS A 256 -10.29 -1.93 18.15
CA CYS A 256 -9.98 -0.85 19.07
C CYS A 256 -10.32 0.53 18.49
N SER A 257 -10.35 0.67 17.15
CA SER A 257 -10.67 1.95 16.50
C SER A 257 -12.16 2.31 16.60
N ALA A 258 -13.00 1.30 16.85
CA ALA A 258 -14.44 1.46 17.02
C ALA A 258 -14.88 1.78 18.46
N ILE A 259 -13.95 1.93 19.42
CA ILE A 259 -14.29 2.24 20.81
C ILE A 259 -14.95 3.63 20.89
N PRO A 260 -16.18 3.73 21.44
CA PRO A 260 -16.88 5.01 21.54
C PRO A 260 -16.09 6.04 22.34
N GLY A 261 -16.07 7.28 21.84
CA GLY A 261 -15.47 8.41 22.56
C GLY A 261 -13.96 8.54 22.42
N VAL A 262 -13.28 7.58 21.81
CA VAL A 262 -11.84 7.64 21.55
C VAL A 262 -11.52 8.69 20.47
N ALA A 263 -10.43 9.44 20.66
CA ALA A 263 -9.93 10.39 19.66
C ALA A 263 -9.18 9.65 18.53
N LEU A 264 -9.08 10.27 17.35
CA LEU A 264 -8.24 9.72 16.28
C LEU A 264 -6.78 9.61 16.77
N GLY A 265 -6.21 8.40 16.71
CA GLY A 265 -4.87 8.11 17.28
C GLY A 265 -4.83 8.00 18.81
N GLY A 266 -5.97 8.11 19.49
CA GLY A 266 -6.11 8.01 20.95
C GLY A 266 -6.25 6.59 21.48
N VAL A 267 -5.96 5.58 20.67
CA VAL A 267 -5.99 4.16 21.05
C VAL A 267 -4.93 3.40 20.28
N THR A 268 -4.38 2.36 20.92
CA THR A 268 -3.46 1.42 20.31
C THR A 268 -3.81 -0.02 20.72
N CYS A 269 -3.43 -1.00 19.91
CA CYS A 269 -3.39 -2.39 20.35
C CYS A 269 -2.00 -2.67 20.92
N ALA A 270 -1.93 -3.02 22.21
CA ALA A 270 -0.68 -3.33 22.88
C ALA A 270 -0.83 -4.63 23.66
N ALA A 271 0.05 -5.60 23.36
CA ALA A 271 0.05 -6.91 24.00
C ALA A 271 -1.35 -7.57 23.97
N SER A 272 -1.99 -7.55 22.80
CA SER A 272 -3.32 -8.16 22.60
C SER A 272 -4.47 -7.50 23.38
N SER A 273 -4.31 -6.25 23.81
CA SER A 273 -5.35 -5.46 24.47
C SER A 273 -5.45 -4.06 23.90
N CYS A 274 -6.68 -3.54 23.77
CA CYS A 274 -6.90 -2.14 23.43
C CYS A 274 -6.47 -1.25 24.61
N VAL A 275 -5.62 -0.27 24.34
CA VAL A 275 -5.14 0.73 25.31
C VAL A 275 -5.55 2.11 24.82
N VAL A 276 -6.50 2.73 25.51
CA VAL A 276 -6.97 4.09 25.20
C VAL A 276 -6.06 5.10 25.90
N THR A 277 -5.57 6.06 25.13
CA THR A 277 -4.68 7.14 25.58
C THR A 277 -5.30 8.53 25.44
N ALA A 278 -6.32 8.70 24.60
CA ALA A 278 -7.01 9.99 24.43
C ALA A 278 -8.47 9.83 23.99
N CYS A 279 -9.33 10.70 24.53
CA CYS A 279 -10.74 10.78 24.20
C CYS A 279 -11.05 12.05 23.38
N ARG A 280 -12.06 11.96 22.49
CA ARG A 280 -12.59 13.12 21.77
C ARG A 280 -13.59 13.85 22.64
N ALA A 281 -13.66 15.18 22.55
CA ALA A 281 -14.70 15.92 23.23
C ALA A 281 -16.11 15.44 22.82
N PRO A 282 -17.08 15.36 23.74
CA PRO A 282 -17.01 15.78 25.15
C PRO A 282 -16.54 14.69 26.13
N TYR A 283 -16.03 13.56 25.64
CA TYR A 283 -15.64 12.44 26.49
C TYR A 283 -14.36 12.73 27.27
N GLU A 284 -14.28 12.22 28.49
CA GLU A 284 -13.10 12.30 29.35
C GLU A 284 -12.50 10.89 29.54
N LEU A 285 -11.17 10.82 29.64
CA LEU A 285 -10.48 9.55 29.89
C LEU A 285 -10.54 9.25 31.39
N ASP A 286 -11.35 8.26 31.76
CA ASP A 286 -11.44 7.73 33.12
C ASP A 286 -11.09 6.24 33.13
N ASN A 287 -10.08 5.87 33.91
CA ASN A 287 -9.60 4.48 34.06
C ASN A 287 -9.36 3.73 32.73
N GLY A 288 -8.83 4.43 31.72
CA GLY A 288 -8.52 3.83 30.42
C GLY A 288 -9.74 3.65 29.50
N ILE A 289 -10.87 4.27 29.83
CA ILE A 289 -12.11 4.26 29.04
C ILE A 289 -12.56 5.71 28.82
N CYS A 290 -13.15 6.00 27.67
CA CYS A 290 -13.78 7.28 27.42
C CYS A 290 -15.22 7.28 27.94
N VAL A 291 -15.53 8.18 28.88
CA VAL A 291 -16.86 8.31 29.52
C VAL A 291 -17.50 9.67 29.25
#